data_AF-A0A953B5V5-F1
#
_entry.id   AF-A0A953B5V5-F1
#
_cell.length_a   1.000
_cell.length_b   1.000
_cell.length_c   1.000
_cell.angle_alpha   90.00
_cell.angle_beta   90.00
_cell.angle_gamma   90.00
#
_symmetry.space_group_name_H-M   'P 1'
#
loop_
_entity.id
_entity.type
_entity.pdbx_description
1 polymer ?
#
loop_
_entity_poly.entity_id
_entity_poly.type
_entity_poly.pdbx_seq_one_letter_code
_entity_poly.pdbx_strand_id
1 'polypeptide(L)'
;MWSENFDNVTPPALPPGWVATNAQGPPPLWVTSNSGVPVPPADTLPNAAFIDDPAVVSDKRLDSLSIPLPPALSLQLTFRHNFNLEASDVDPNLGFDGGVLELSTDGGNTFHDILDVGGSFVTGGYNRTISTDRGSPIAGRQAWSGNSGGFITTVVNLPIVPTGFRLRWRMASDTSGSSEGWRVDTINIAGCAPVPCRPPTPRPRPTPHPRPSPRPATPLRIVHPD
;
A
#
# COMPACT_ATOMS: atom_id res chain seq x y z
N MET A 1 4.58 -13.61 -10.12
CA MET A 1 3.55 -12.84 -9.40
C MET A 1 2.99 -13.75 -8.34
N TRP A 2 2.71 -13.22 -7.15
CA TRP A 2 2.12 -13.95 -6.03
C TRP A 2 0.83 -13.23 -5.63
N SER A 3 -0.19 -13.97 -5.19
CA SER A 3 -1.48 -13.41 -4.82
C SER A 3 -2.18 -14.21 -3.72
N GLU A 4 -3.00 -13.54 -2.92
CA GLU A 4 -3.90 -14.13 -1.93
C GLU A 4 -5.20 -13.31 -1.87
N ASN A 5 -6.33 -14.00 -1.85
CA ASN A 5 -7.67 -13.41 -1.80
C ASN A 5 -8.58 -14.08 -0.75
N PHE A 6 -8.07 -14.99 0.07
CA PHE A 6 -8.78 -15.63 1.18
C PHE A 6 -10.01 -16.47 0.80
N ASP A 7 -10.30 -16.66 -0.50
CA ASP A 7 -11.53 -17.28 -0.99
C ASP A 7 -11.52 -18.83 -0.96
N ASN A 8 -10.34 -19.44 -0.86
CA ASN A 8 -10.17 -20.90 -0.93
C ASN A 8 -10.26 -21.60 0.44
N VAL A 9 -10.81 -20.92 1.45
CA VAL A 9 -10.99 -21.45 2.81
C VAL A 9 -12.41 -21.17 3.32
N THR A 10 -12.85 -21.94 4.31
CA THR A 10 -14.14 -21.72 4.98
C THR A 10 -13.91 -20.86 6.22
N PRO A 11 -14.58 -19.69 6.36
CA PRO A 11 -14.55 -18.91 7.60
C PRO A 11 -14.83 -19.75 8.85
N PRO A 12 -14.09 -19.57 9.95
CA PRO A 12 -13.08 -18.52 10.18
C PRO A 12 -11.63 -18.89 9.81
N ALA A 13 -11.41 -20.00 9.08
CA ALA A 13 -10.06 -20.51 8.84
C ALA A 13 -9.21 -19.56 7.98
N LEU A 14 -7.93 -19.42 8.32
CA LEU A 14 -6.95 -18.72 7.49
C LEU A 14 -6.31 -19.70 6.47
N PRO A 15 -5.83 -19.21 5.31
CA PRO A 15 -5.09 -20.05 4.37
C PRO A 15 -3.81 -20.64 5.02
N PRO A 16 -3.36 -21.83 4.57
CA PRO A 16 -2.17 -22.46 5.14
C PRO A 16 -0.95 -21.54 5.16
N GLY A 17 -0.27 -21.48 6.32
CA GLY A 17 0.95 -20.68 6.51
C GLY A 17 0.72 -19.24 6.95
N TRP A 18 -0.53 -18.76 6.94
CA TRP A 18 -0.91 -17.52 7.62
C TRP A 18 -1.06 -17.76 9.13
N VAL A 19 -0.64 -16.79 9.93
CA VAL A 19 -0.64 -16.90 11.39
C VAL A 19 -1.28 -15.66 11.99
N ALA A 20 -2.33 -15.85 12.80
CA ALA A 20 -2.93 -14.79 13.60
C ALA A 20 -2.44 -14.88 15.05
N THR A 21 -2.15 -13.74 15.67
CA THR A 21 -1.73 -13.68 17.08
C THR A 21 -2.18 -12.37 17.72
N ASN A 22 -2.67 -12.45 18.96
CA ASN A 22 -2.84 -11.27 19.81
C ASN A 22 -1.59 -11.16 20.69
N ALA A 23 -0.74 -10.17 20.40
CA ALA A 23 0.39 -9.84 21.25
C ALA A 23 -0.07 -9.17 22.56
N GLN A 24 -1.24 -8.51 22.51
CA GLN A 24 -1.92 -7.92 23.66
C GLN A 24 -3.43 -7.87 23.38
N GLY A 25 -4.22 -7.88 24.46
CA GLY A 25 -5.67 -7.68 24.39
C GLY A 25 -6.47 -8.97 24.23
N PRO A 26 -7.82 -8.87 24.33
CA PRO A 26 -8.70 -10.02 24.30
C PRO A 26 -8.88 -10.60 22.88
N PRO A 27 -9.47 -11.81 22.77
CA PRO A 27 -10.04 -12.30 21.51
C PRO A 27 -10.99 -11.27 20.85
N PRO A 28 -11.28 -11.41 19.55
CA PRO A 28 -10.87 -12.47 18.64
C PRO A 28 -9.43 -12.31 18.11
N LEU A 29 -9.00 -13.35 17.37
CA LEU A 29 -7.83 -13.33 16.48
C LEU A 29 -8.28 -12.86 15.08
N TRP A 30 -7.32 -12.50 14.23
CA TRP A 30 -7.59 -12.37 12.79
C TRP A 30 -8.14 -13.68 12.22
N VAL A 31 -9.18 -13.58 11.40
CA VAL A 31 -9.88 -14.71 10.78
C VAL A 31 -10.30 -14.35 9.36
N THR A 32 -10.70 -15.33 8.55
CA THR A 32 -11.50 -15.01 7.35
C THR A 32 -12.96 -14.78 7.73
N SER A 33 -13.64 -13.92 6.98
CA SER A 33 -15.06 -13.61 7.17
C SER A 33 -15.72 -13.25 5.84
N ASN A 34 -16.98 -13.64 5.67
CA ASN A 34 -17.81 -13.38 4.49
C ASN A 34 -19.04 -12.51 4.79
N SER A 35 -19.14 -11.95 6.00
CA SER A 35 -20.29 -11.17 6.44
C SER A 35 -19.91 -10.14 7.51
N GLY A 36 -20.86 -9.29 7.89
CA GLY A 36 -20.68 -8.26 8.92
C GLY A 36 -20.04 -6.98 8.41
N VAL A 37 -19.60 -6.15 9.35
CA VAL A 37 -19.01 -4.81 9.14
C VAL A 37 -17.47 -4.87 9.23
N PRO A 38 -16.73 -3.86 8.73
CA PRO A 38 -17.20 -2.81 7.84
C PRO A 38 -17.69 -3.40 6.51
N VAL A 39 -18.69 -2.76 5.88
CA VAL A 39 -19.29 -3.22 4.60
C VAL A 39 -18.61 -2.56 3.40
N PRO A 40 -18.46 -3.27 2.26
CA PRO A 40 -18.84 -4.67 2.04
C PRO A 40 -17.89 -5.66 2.76
N PRO A 41 -18.32 -6.92 2.99
CA PRO A 41 -17.55 -7.88 3.79
C PRO A 41 -16.34 -8.48 3.07
N ALA A 42 -16.26 -8.37 1.75
CA ALA A 42 -15.12 -8.80 0.94
C ALA A 42 -15.04 -7.96 -0.34
N ASP A 43 -13.85 -7.85 -0.93
CA ASP A 43 -13.65 -7.22 -2.25
C ASP A 43 -13.81 -8.27 -3.36
N THR A 44 -13.15 -9.42 -3.18
CA THR A 44 -13.37 -10.63 -3.95
C THR A 44 -14.20 -11.60 -3.14
N LEU A 45 -15.25 -12.18 -3.74
CA LEU A 45 -16.15 -13.08 -3.02
C LEU A 45 -15.58 -14.51 -2.97
N PRO A 46 -15.80 -15.24 -1.86
CA PRO A 46 -16.67 -14.88 -0.74
C PRO A 46 -16.02 -14.18 0.48
N ASN A 47 -14.70 -14.15 0.64
CA ASN A 47 -14.08 -13.88 1.94
C ASN A 47 -13.08 -12.71 1.91
N ALA A 48 -12.92 -12.04 3.05
CA ALA A 48 -11.74 -11.25 3.36
C ALA A 48 -11.15 -11.66 4.71
N ALA A 49 -9.88 -11.36 4.96
CA ALA A 49 -9.34 -11.39 6.32
C ALA A 49 -9.95 -10.25 7.14
N PHE A 50 -10.31 -10.49 8.40
CA PHE A 50 -10.99 -9.56 9.27
C PHE A 50 -10.45 -9.60 10.71
N ILE A 51 -10.43 -8.43 11.36
CA ILE A 51 -10.24 -8.27 12.80
C ILE A 51 -11.14 -7.16 13.34
N ASP A 52 -11.53 -7.27 14.61
CA ASP A 52 -12.31 -6.28 15.34
C ASP A 52 -11.48 -5.07 15.79
N ASP A 53 -12.20 -4.01 16.18
CA ASP A 53 -11.66 -2.80 16.81
C ASP A 53 -12.26 -2.62 18.21
N PRO A 54 -11.60 -3.13 19.28
CA PRO A 54 -12.18 -3.18 20.61
C PRO A 54 -11.86 -1.97 21.50
N ALA A 55 -12.77 -1.64 22.42
CA ALA A 55 -12.62 -0.61 23.45
C ALA A 55 -11.71 -0.95 24.63
N VAL A 56 -10.60 -1.63 24.33
CA VAL A 56 -9.53 -1.98 25.26
C VAL A 56 -8.21 -2.09 24.49
N VAL A 57 -7.10 -1.86 25.18
CA VAL A 57 -5.78 -1.92 24.53
C VAL A 57 -5.55 -3.29 23.91
N SER A 58 -5.30 -3.33 22.61
CA SER A 58 -5.01 -4.58 21.89
C SER A 58 -3.92 -4.40 20.83
N ASP A 59 -3.25 -5.51 20.51
CA ASP A 59 -2.25 -5.61 19.44
C ASP A 59 -2.46 -6.95 18.72
N LYS A 60 -3.17 -6.87 17.60
CA LYS A 60 -3.69 -8.02 16.85
C LYS A 60 -3.01 -8.11 15.48
N ARG A 61 -2.32 -9.22 15.24
CA ARG A 61 -1.38 -9.37 14.12
C ARG A 61 -1.81 -10.50 13.20
N LEU A 62 -1.71 -10.26 11.90
CA LEU A 62 -1.87 -11.26 10.84
C LEU A 62 -0.59 -11.32 10.01
N ASP A 63 0.12 -12.43 10.14
CA ASP A 63 1.39 -12.68 9.46
C ASP A 63 1.16 -13.55 8.23
N SER A 64 1.72 -13.16 7.10
CA SER A 64 1.68 -13.97 5.88
C SER A 64 2.59 -15.21 5.99
N LEU A 65 2.38 -16.17 5.08
CA LEU A 65 3.43 -17.13 4.76
C LEU A 65 4.71 -16.42 4.28
N SER A 66 5.83 -17.15 4.28
CA SER A 66 7.05 -16.66 3.63
C SER A 66 6.81 -16.62 2.12
N ILE A 67 7.01 -15.45 1.52
CA ILE A 67 6.76 -15.22 0.09
C ILE A 67 8.07 -15.42 -0.68
N PRO A 68 8.20 -16.51 -1.46
CA PRO A 68 9.39 -16.75 -2.26
C PRO A 68 9.32 -15.89 -3.52
N LEU A 69 10.21 -14.91 -3.65
CA LEU A 69 10.34 -14.14 -4.88
C LEU A 69 11.79 -14.14 -5.37
N PRO A 70 12.02 -14.17 -6.69
CA PRO A 70 13.36 -14.17 -7.23
C PRO A 70 14.09 -12.88 -6.80
N PRO A 71 15.33 -12.99 -6.29
CA PRO A 71 16.12 -11.82 -5.99
C PRO A 71 16.38 -11.04 -7.28
N ALA A 72 16.35 -9.70 -7.20
CA ALA A 72 16.69 -8.72 -8.26
C ALA A 72 15.56 -8.02 -9.04
N LEU A 73 14.32 -7.98 -8.54
CA LEU A 73 13.29 -7.06 -9.06
C LEU A 73 12.83 -6.07 -7.99
N SER A 74 12.61 -4.81 -8.38
CA SER A 74 11.76 -3.91 -7.60
C SER A 74 10.38 -4.55 -7.51
N LEU A 75 9.86 -4.73 -6.31
CA LEU A 75 8.56 -5.36 -6.09
C LEU A 75 7.52 -4.31 -5.70
N GLN A 76 6.31 -4.48 -6.19
CA GLN A 76 5.16 -3.71 -5.76
C GLN A 76 4.11 -4.64 -5.15
N LEU A 77 3.72 -4.32 -3.92
CA LEU A 77 2.58 -4.90 -3.25
C LEU A 77 1.35 -4.05 -3.59
N THR A 78 0.25 -4.69 -3.95
CA THR A 78 -1.08 -4.10 -4.03
C THR A 78 -2.01 -4.92 -3.16
N PHE A 79 -2.83 -4.28 -2.35
CA PHE A 79 -3.93 -4.95 -1.65
C PHE A 79 -5.11 -4.01 -1.55
N ARG A 80 -6.29 -4.58 -1.29
CA ARG A 80 -7.48 -3.79 -0.99
C ARG A 80 -7.88 -4.02 0.46
N HIS A 81 -8.35 -2.96 1.10
CA HIS A 81 -8.75 -3.04 2.48
C HIS A 81 -9.86 -2.05 2.79
N ASN A 82 -10.72 -2.45 3.72
CA ASN A 82 -11.85 -1.69 4.21
C ASN A 82 -11.72 -1.61 5.73
N PHE A 83 -11.49 -0.42 6.25
CA PHE A 83 -11.31 -0.17 7.68
C PHE A 83 -12.28 0.88 8.17
N ASN A 84 -12.77 0.68 9.38
CA ASN A 84 -13.45 1.67 10.19
C ASN A 84 -12.96 1.47 11.62
N LEU A 85 -12.03 2.34 12.03
CA LEU A 85 -11.28 2.28 13.29
C LEU A 85 -11.50 3.58 14.08
N GLU A 86 -11.37 3.54 15.40
CA GLU A 86 -11.55 4.73 16.24
C GLU A 86 -10.57 5.87 15.87
N ALA A 87 -11.12 7.05 15.63
CA ALA A 87 -10.37 8.26 15.28
C ALA A 87 -11.09 9.52 15.76
N SER A 88 -10.39 10.66 15.72
CA SER A 88 -10.98 11.93 16.10
C SER A 88 -11.99 12.44 15.06
N ASP A 89 -13.19 12.79 15.53
CA ASP A 89 -14.20 13.53 14.76
C ASP A 89 -13.88 15.02 14.60
N VAL A 90 -12.88 15.52 15.34
CA VAL A 90 -12.50 16.94 15.36
C VAL A 90 -11.20 17.18 14.59
N ASP A 91 -10.16 16.37 14.85
CA ASP A 91 -8.90 16.45 14.12
C ASP A 91 -8.85 15.36 13.03
N PRO A 92 -8.91 15.73 11.74
CA PRO A 92 -8.91 14.76 10.64
C PRO A 92 -7.58 14.01 10.48
N ASN A 93 -6.50 14.42 11.15
CA ASN A 93 -5.19 13.78 11.09
C ASN A 93 -4.87 12.90 12.32
N LEU A 94 -5.77 12.85 13.30
CA LEU A 94 -5.57 12.12 14.56
C LEU A 94 -6.40 10.82 14.57
N GLY A 95 -5.72 9.70 14.79
CA GLY A 95 -6.32 8.40 15.06
C GLY A 95 -6.11 7.99 16.52
N PHE A 96 -6.96 7.11 17.03
CA PHE A 96 -6.82 6.50 18.36
C PHE A 96 -6.44 5.03 18.19
N ASP A 97 -7.17 4.36 17.30
CA ASP A 97 -6.92 2.99 16.86
C ASP A 97 -6.38 3.01 15.43
N GLY A 98 -5.59 2.01 15.05
CA GLY A 98 -4.93 2.03 13.76
C GLY A 98 -4.44 0.70 13.23
N GLY A 99 -4.40 0.62 11.90
CA GLY A 99 -3.79 -0.45 11.13
C GLY A 99 -2.47 -0.02 10.52
N VAL A 100 -1.45 -0.87 10.58
CA VAL A 100 -0.14 -0.68 9.94
C VAL A 100 0.28 -1.91 9.14
N LEU A 101 1.12 -1.70 8.13
CA LEU A 101 1.79 -2.76 7.38
C LEU A 101 3.25 -2.84 7.82
N GLU A 102 3.68 -4.04 8.18
CA GLU A 102 5.04 -4.32 8.61
C GLU A 102 5.68 -5.42 7.73
N LEU A 103 7.01 -5.44 7.68
CA LEU A 103 7.78 -6.40 6.89
C LEU A 103 8.85 -7.08 7.75
N SER A 104 9.05 -8.37 7.51
CA SER A 104 10.10 -9.19 8.12
C SER A 104 11.00 -9.81 7.05
N THR A 105 12.31 -9.72 7.24
CA THR A 105 13.34 -10.38 6.41
C THR A 105 14.11 -11.47 7.16
N ASP A 106 13.75 -11.77 8.40
CA ASP A 106 14.47 -12.70 9.29
C ASP A 106 13.65 -13.95 9.62
N GLY A 107 12.75 -14.33 8.70
CA GLY A 107 11.89 -15.51 8.85
C GLY A 107 10.63 -15.28 9.69
N GLY A 108 10.36 -14.04 10.12
CA GLY A 108 9.23 -13.69 10.98
C GLY A 108 9.59 -13.48 12.45
N ASN A 109 10.88 -13.36 12.78
CA ASN A 109 11.32 -13.11 14.17
C ASN A 109 11.10 -11.65 14.56
N THR A 110 11.41 -10.72 13.65
CA THR A 110 11.18 -9.29 13.82
C THR A 110 10.40 -8.71 12.65
N PHE A 111 9.55 -7.72 12.94
CA PHE A 111 8.75 -6.99 11.97
C PHE A 111 8.95 -5.50 12.24
N HIS A 112 9.14 -4.74 11.16
CA HIS A 112 9.33 -3.30 11.19
C HIS A 112 8.32 -2.63 10.27
N ASP A 113 7.95 -1.37 10.56
CA ASP A 113 7.06 -0.61 9.70
C ASP A 113 7.61 -0.58 8.27
N ILE A 114 6.72 -0.71 7.28
CA ILE A 114 7.12 -0.72 5.88
C ILE A 114 7.90 0.54 5.47
N LEU A 115 7.62 1.70 6.07
CA LEU A 115 8.34 2.94 5.82
C LEU A 115 9.75 2.91 6.43
N ASP A 116 9.91 2.33 7.61
CA ASP A 116 11.19 2.26 8.33
C ASP A 116 12.20 1.35 7.61
N VAL A 117 11.71 0.35 6.87
CA VAL A 117 12.56 -0.55 6.07
C VAL A 117 12.79 -0.07 4.64
N GLY A 118 12.38 1.17 4.30
CA GLY A 118 12.62 1.78 2.99
C GLY A 118 11.54 1.49 1.95
N GLY A 119 10.39 0.95 2.34
CA GLY A 119 9.20 0.92 1.49
C GLY A 119 8.58 2.30 1.33
N SER A 120 7.71 2.45 0.32
CA SER A 120 6.99 3.71 0.08
C SER A 120 5.61 3.48 -0.51
N PHE A 121 4.63 4.29 -0.08
CA PHE A 121 3.29 4.28 -0.65
C PHE A 121 3.26 5.00 -2.00
N VAL A 122 2.68 4.34 -3.00
CA VAL A 122 2.31 4.95 -4.29
C VAL A 122 0.90 5.52 -4.21
N THR A 123 -0.03 4.79 -3.59
CA THR A 123 -1.40 5.23 -3.29
C THR A 123 -1.93 4.52 -2.04
N GLY A 124 -2.96 5.09 -1.40
CA GLY A 124 -3.64 4.48 -0.25
C GLY A 124 -2.77 4.40 1.01
N GLY A 125 -1.77 5.27 1.15
CA GLY A 125 -0.89 5.27 2.33
C GLY A 125 -1.62 5.64 3.63
N TYR A 126 -0.87 5.58 4.73
CA TYR A 126 -1.34 6.00 6.05
C TYR A 126 -1.96 7.41 6.01
N ASN A 127 -3.07 7.60 6.72
CA ASN A 127 -3.88 8.82 6.66
C ASN A 127 -3.89 9.62 7.97
N ARG A 128 -3.44 9.03 9.09
CA ARG A 128 -3.47 9.65 10.42
C ARG A 128 -2.25 9.27 11.25
N THR A 129 -1.94 10.09 12.25
CA THR A 129 -1.02 9.73 13.34
C THR A 129 -1.81 9.22 14.53
N ILE A 130 -1.35 8.13 15.16
CA ILE A 130 -1.98 7.58 16.35
C ILE A 130 -1.62 8.39 17.60
N SER A 131 -2.62 8.70 18.42
CA SER A 131 -2.44 9.48 19.64
C SER A 131 -1.43 8.84 20.60
N THR A 132 -0.62 9.66 21.24
CA THR A 132 0.43 9.20 22.17
C THR A 132 -0.01 9.07 23.62
N ASP A 133 -1.24 9.48 23.93
CA ASP A 133 -1.74 9.69 25.30
C ASP A 133 -2.95 8.79 25.64
N ARG A 134 -3.18 7.74 24.85
CA ARG A 134 -4.28 6.78 25.02
C ARG A 134 -3.86 5.31 25.17
N GLY A 135 -2.56 5.03 25.14
CA GLY A 135 -2.02 3.69 25.40
C GLY A 135 -2.02 2.72 24.21
N SER A 136 -2.34 3.17 23.00
CA SER A 136 -2.25 2.34 21.79
C SER A 136 -0.82 1.80 21.59
N PRO A 137 -0.64 0.48 21.28
CA PRO A 137 0.67 -0.14 21.03
C PRO A 137 1.43 0.39 19.80
N ILE A 138 0.82 1.28 19.02
CA ILE A 138 1.41 1.98 17.87
C ILE A 138 1.36 3.52 18.03
N ALA A 139 1.22 4.01 19.26
CA ALA A 139 1.25 5.43 19.60
C ALA A 139 2.36 6.20 18.87
N GLY A 140 2.01 7.33 18.26
CA GLY A 140 2.92 8.21 17.51
C GLY A 140 3.26 7.76 16.09
N ARG A 141 2.85 6.55 15.66
CA ARG A 141 3.06 6.07 14.29
C ARG A 141 2.02 6.65 13.33
N GLN A 142 2.42 6.82 12.08
CA GLN A 142 1.47 6.96 10.97
C GLN A 142 0.76 5.61 10.78
N ALA A 143 -0.56 5.65 10.57
CA ALA A 143 -1.39 4.45 10.39
C ALA A 143 -2.61 4.73 9.50
N TRP A 144 -3.30 3.68 9.10
CA TRP A 144 -4.68 3.76 8.64
C TRP A 144 -5.61 3.84 9.85
N SER A 145 -6.45 4.86 9.90
CA SER A 145 -7.42 5.06 10.99
C SER A 145 -8.66 5.83 10.49
N GLY A 146 -9.76 5.78 11.24
CA GLY A 146 -11.06 6.31 10.82
C GLY A 146 -11.78 5.38 9.84
N ASN A 147 -12.79 5.91 9.13
CA ASN A 147 -13.56 5.15 8.15
C ASN A 147 -13.09 5.39 6.70
N SER A 148 -12.72 4.31 6.02
CA SER A 148 -12.29 4.31 4.61
C SER A 148 -13.41 4.44 3.58
N GLY A 149 -14.66 4.25 3.98
CA GLY A 149 -15.83 4.33 3.09
C GLY A 149 -16.03 3.11 2.19
N GLY A 150 -15.38 1.98 2.51
CA GLY A 150 -15.37 0.76 1.70
C GLY A 150 -13.95 0.34 1.34
N PHE A 151 -13.81 -0.65 0.46
CA PHE A 151 -12.49 -1.10 0.03
C PHE A 151 -11.75 -0.04 -0.78
N ILE A 152 -10.63 0.44 -0.25
CA ILE A 152 -9.67 1.28 -0.97
C ILE A 152 -8.51 0.42 -1.48
N THR A 153 -7.77 0.94 -2.47
CA THR A 153 -6.57 0.29 -2.99
C THR A 153 -5.32 0.94 -2.41
N THR A 154 -4.45 0.09 -1.87
CA THR A 154 -3.13 0.50 -1.38
C THR A 154 -2.05 -0.16 -2.21
N VAL A 155 -1.13 0.66 -2.70
CA VAL A 155 0.00 0.24 -3.52
C VAL A 155 1.30 0.68 -2.85
N VAL A 156 2.21 -0.26 -2.66
CA VAL A 156 3.45 -0.07 -1.92
C VAL A 156 4.62 -0.56 -2.76
N ASN A 157 5.61 0.30 -2.98
CA ASN A 157 6.92 -0.14 -3.43
C ASN A 157 7.61 -0.81 -2.24
N LEU A 158 7.87 -2.10 -2.34
CA LEU A 158 8.58 -2.84 -1.29
C LEU A 158 10.08 -2.53 -1.35
N PRO A 159 10.78 -2.56 -0.21
CA PRO A 159 12.22 -2.40 -0.20
C PRO A 159 12.91 -3.56 -0.93
N ILE A 160 14.18 -3.37 -1.28
CA ILE A 160 14.99 -4.45 -1.86
C ILE A 160 15.23 -5.50 -0.78
N VAL A 161 14.60 -6.67 -0.96
CA VAL A 161 14.66 -7.80 -0.03
C VAL A 161 15.60 -8.89 -0.57
N PRO A 162 16.57 -9.38 0.23
CA PRO A 162 17.64 -10.23 -0.29
C PRO A 162 17.19 -11.66 -0.64
N THR A 163 16.32 -12.30 0.17
CA THR A 163 15.69 -13.60 -0.16
C THR A 163 14.50 -13.87 0.75
N GLY A 164 13.27 -13.80 0.23
CA GLY A 164 12.05 -14.10 0.99
C GLY A 164 11.73 -13.08 2.08
N PHE A 165 10.45 -12.82 2.29
CA PHE A 165 9.97 -11.93 3.34
C PHE A 165 8.58 -12.38 3.79
N ARG A 166 8.17 -11.85 4.95
CA ARG A 166 6.78 -11.93 5.42
C ARG A 166 6.24 -10.53 5.56
N LEU A 167 4.96 -10.39 5.29
CA LEU A 167 4.20 -9.18 5.57
C LEU A 167 3.36 -9.41 6.82
N ARG A 168 3.11 -8.34 7.58
CA ARG A 168 2.19 -8.33 8.70
C ARG A 168 1.22 -7.17 8.57
N TRP A 169 -0.06 -7.49 8.69
CA TRP A 169 -1.11 -6.51 8.95
C TRP A 169 -1.33 -6.49 10.46
N ARG A 170 -1.07 -5.34 11.09
CA ARG A 170 -1.15 -5.16 12.54
C ARG A 170 -2.19 -4.13 12.86
N MET A 171 -3.21 -4.54 13.61
CA MET A 171 -4.24 -3.68 14.15
C MET A 171 -3.96 -3.45 15.63
N ALA A 172 -4.04 -2.21 16.08
CA ALA A 172 -3.84 -1.84 17.46
C ALA A 172 -4.90 -0.85 17.92
N SER A 173 -5.43 -1.09 19.13
CA SER A 173 -6.42 -0.24 19.76
C SER A 173 -5.94 0.37 21.08
N ASP A 174 -6.59 1.45 21.49
CA ASP A 174 -6.33 2.23 22.70
C ASP A 174 -7.14 1.71 23.90
N THR A 175 -7.08 2.42 25.03
CA THR A 175 -7.79 2.04 26.28
C THR A 175 -9.33 2.07 26.23
N SER A 176 -9.97 2.67 25.23
CA SER A 176 -11.41 2.91 25.16
C SER A 176 -11.87 3.06 23.71
N GLY A 177 -13.18 3.17 23.48
CA GLY A 177 -13.71 3.43 22.14
C GLY A 177 -13.60 2.22 21.20
N SER A 178 -14.58 2.03 20.35
CA SER A 178 -14.59 0.87 19.45
C SER A 178 -15.27 1.24 18.16
N SER A 179 -14.80 0.67 17.07
CA SER A 179 -15.45 0.76 15.78
C SER A 179 -15.63 -0.63 15.15
N GLU A 180 -15.84 -0.68 13.83
CA GLU A 180 -16.26 -1.90 13.15
C GLU A 180 -15.11 -2.88 12.86
N GLY A 181 -13.87 -2.40 12.81
CA GLY A 181 -12.69 -3.22 12.55
C GLY A 181 -12.05 -3.00 11.18
N TRP A 182 -11.28 -3.99 10.76
CA TRP A 182 -10.46 -3.91 9.55
C TRP A 182 -10.54 -5.19 8.72
N ARG A 183 -10.80 -5.04 7.42
CA ARG A 183 -10.76 -6.08 6.39
C ARG A 183 -9.60 -5.91 5.44
N VAL A 184 -8.95 -6.99 5.05
CA VAL A 184 -7.87 -7.04 4.05
C VAL A 184 -8.18 -8.14 3.03
N ASP A 185 -8.00 -7.81 1.75
CA ASP A 185 -8.33 -8.68 0.62
C ASP A 185 -7.47 -8.34 -0.64
N THR A 186 -7.57 -9.17 -1.68
CA THR A 186 -7.03 -8.93 -3.02
C THR A 186 -5.54 -8.57 -3.03
N ILE A 187 -4.75 -9.33 -2.28
CA ILE A 187 -3.32 -9.11 -2.12
C ILE A 187 -2.60 -9.63 -3.36
N ASN A 188 -1.74 -8.79 -3.94
CA ASN A 188 -0.96 -9.09 -5.13
C ASN A 188 0.45 -8.54 -4.99
N ILE A 189 1.44 -9.34 -5.35
CA ILE A 189 2.84 -8.91 -5.43
C ILE A 189 3.38 -9.23 -6.82
N ALA A 190 3.83 -8.18 -7.49
CA ALA A 190 4.41 -8.26 -8.83
C ALA A 190 5.76 -7.55 -8.87
N GLY A 191 6.65 -8.05 -9.73
CA GLY A 191 7.88 -7.34 -10.05
C GLY A 191 7.57 -6.20 -11.01
N CYS A 192 8.10 -5.03 -10.72
CA CYS A 192 8.26 -3.98 -11.71
C CYS A 192 9.48 -4.35 -12.54
N ALA A 193 9.31 -4.49 -13.87
CA ALA A 193 10.48 -4.50 -14.74
C ALA A 193 11.24 -3.20 -14.50
N PRO A 194 12.57 -3.21 -14.27
CA PRO A 194 13.32 -2.00 -14.47
C PRO A 194 13.13 -1.68 -15.94
N VAL A 195 12.31 -0.69 -16.28
CA VAL A 195 12.42 -0.07 -17.60
C VAL A 195 13.84 0.48 -17.60
N PRO A 196 14.80 -0.06 -18.38
CA PRO A 196 15.98 0.74 -18.61
C PRO A 196 15.44 1.93 -19.38
N CYS A 197 15.52 3.12 -18.81
CA CYS A 197 15.53 4.33 -19.61
C CYS A 197 16.62 4.12 -20.66
N ARG A 198 16.28 3.62 -21.84
CA ARG A 198 17.13 3.76 -23.01
C ARG A 198 17.16 5.27 -23.24
N PRO A 199 18.33 5.92 -23.19
CA PRO A 199 18.42 7.28 -23.68
C PRO A 199 17.84 7.26 -25.11
N PRO A 200 16.98 8.22 -25.49
CA PRO A 200 16.52 8.31 -26.86
C PRO A 200 17.77 8.29 -27.74
N THR A 201 17.83 7.32 -28.66
CA THR A 201 18.91 7.23 -29.63
C THR A 201 19.01 8.60 -30.30
N PRO A 202 20.19 9.27 -30.32
CA PRO A 202 20.30 10.57 -30.95
C PRO A 202 19.79 10.44 -32.37
N ARG A 203 18.74 11.21 -32.69
CA ARG A 203 18.20 11.26 -34.06
C ARG A 203 19.38 11.65 -34.97
N PRO A 204 19.64 10.94 -36.08
CA PRO A 204 20.72 11.32 -36.98
C PRO A 204 20.53 12.78 -37.38
N ARG A 205 21.56 13.60 -37.15
CA ARG A 205 21.58 15.01 -37.51
C ARG A 205 21.32 15.12 -39.01
N PRO A 206 20.32 15.90 -39.47
CA PRO A 206 20.13 16.12 -40.90
C PRO A 206 21.43 16.67 -41.50
N THR A 207 21.92 16.01 -42.55
CA THR A 207 23.02 16.52 -43.36
C THR A 207 22.63 17.91 -43.89
N PRO A 208 23.50 18.93 -43.81
CA PRO A 208 23.17 20.25 -44.29
C PRO A 208 22.84 20.21 -45.78
N HIS A 209 21.66 20.71 -46.13
CA HIS A 209 21.23 20.86 -47.51
C HIS A 209 22.10 21.94 -48.20
N PRO A 210 22.58 21.72 -49.43
CA PRO A 210 23.37 22.72 -50.14
C PRO A 210 22.55 23.99 -50.37
N ARG A 211 23.15 25.13 -50.03
CA ARG A 211 22.55 26.46 -50.16
C ARG A 211 22.32 26.79 -51.65
N PRO A 212 21.11 27.18 -52.09
CA PRO A 212 20.92 27.64 -53.45
C PRO A 212 21.67 28.95 -53.69
N SER A 213 22.32 29.06 -54.86
CA SER A 213 23.04 30.26 -55.29
C SER A 213 22.11 31.46 -55.49
N PRO A 214 22.55 32.69 -55.18
CA PRO A 214 21.70 33.87 -55.30
C PRO A 214 21.39 34.19 -56.77
N ARG A 215 20.11 34.50 -57.02
CA ARG A 215 19.59 34.93 -58.32
C ARG A 215 19.97 36.40 -58.57
N PRO A 216 20.35 36.82 -59.80
CA PRO A 216 20.70 38.21 -60.08
C PRO A 216 19.51 39.17 -59.86
N ALA A 217 19.79 40.33 -59.27
CA ALA A 217 18.80 41.37 -59.00
C ALA A 217 18.31 42.03 -60.30
N THR A 218 17.00 42.25 -60.37
CA THR A 218 16.33 43.00 -61.44
C THR A 218 16.48 44.52 -61.20
N PRO A 219 16.77 45.36 -62.21
CA PRO A 219 16.97 46.79 -61.99
C PRO A 219 15.67 47.50 -61.62
N LEU A 220 15.74 48.40 -60.62
CA LEU A 220 14.64 49.28 -60.24
C LEU A 220 14.35 50.31 -61.36
N ARG A 221 13.06 50.42 -61.72
CA ARG A 221 12.56 51.49 -62.59
C ARG A 221 12.19 52.69 -61.73
N ILE A 222 12.87 53.82 -61.95
CA ILE A 222 12.60 55.10 -61.29
C ILE A 222 11.28 55.66 -61.87
N VAL A 223 10.38 56.10 -60.98
CA VAL A 223 9.18 56.86 -61.34
C VAL A 223 9.23 58.17 -60.55
N HIS A 224 9.23 59.31 -61.23
CA HIS A 224 9.12 60.64 -60.64
C HIS A 224 7.65 60.95 -60.29
N PRO A 225 7.39 61.67 -59.18
CA PRO A 225 6.07 62.20 -58.87
C PRO A 225 5.85 63.58 -59.51
N ASP A 226 4.61 63.83 -59.93
CA ASP A 226 4.03 65.17 -60.14
C ASP A 226 3.54 65.75 -58.82
#